data_AF-A0A1G5E8Q6-F1
#
_entry.id   AF-A0A1G5E8Q6-F1
#
_cell.length_a   1.000
_cell.length_b   1.000
_cell.length_c   1.000
_cell.angle_alpha   90.00
_cell.angle_beta   90.00
_cell.angle_gamma   90.00
#
_symmetry.space_group_name_H-M   'P 1'
#
loop_
_entity.id
_entity.type
_entity.pdbx_description
1 polymer ?
#
loop_
_entity_poly.entity_id
_entity_poly.type
_entity_poly.pdbx_seq_one_letter_code
_entity_poly.pdbx_strand_id
1 'polypeptide(L)'
;MKIKPFLIAIGLIAIASCSNNKPLFEVTVLDSEGSKVQFVPNMPFEIIKDSAYYFYSKEDYLKVMSADISKGNQIYKSDKFEMRVILRNYTKLNGNTFEFILRTFSNDFKIIDSYIMASTTKNLNCDGVINGNLEITTTCADGSTTTATVDEYGKFIVNE
;
A
#
# COMPACT_ATOMS: atom_id res chain seq x y z
N MET A 1 10.10 -5.86 68.32
CA MET A 1 9.15 -6.11 67.21
C MET A 1 9.12 -4.85 66.34
N LYS A 2 9.75 -4.85 65.16
CA LYS A 2 9.85 -3.68 64.27
C LYS A 2 9.04 -3.97 63.01
N ILE A 3 7.97 -3.20 62.79
CA ILE A 3 7.14 -3.26 61.58
C ILE A 3 7.84 -2.40 60.51
N LYS A 4 8.24 -3.01 59.40
CA LYS A 4 8.77 -2.29 58.22
C LYS A 4 7.60 -1.78 57.37
N PRO A 5 7.67 -0.56 56.82
CA PRO A 5 6.64 -0.06 55.90
C PRO A 5 6.82 -0.74 54.52
N PHE A 6 5.72 -1.27 54.01
CA PHE A 6 5.60 -1.87 52.69
C PHE A 6 5.38 -0.74 51.67
N LEU A 7 6.39 -0.46 50.85
CA LEU A 7 6.29 0.48 49.73
C LEU A 7 5.47 -0.19 48.61
N ILE A 8 4.24 0.27 48.42
CA ILE A 8 3.42 -0.09 47.26
C ILE A 8 3.94 0.72 46.07
N ALA A 9 4.69 0.05 45.19
CA ALA A 9 5.05 0.60 43.89
C ALA A 9 3.78 0.62 43.02
N ILE A 10 3.26 1.83 42.78
CA ILE A 10 2.17 2.07 41.82
C ILE A 10 2.78 1.85 40.42
N GLY A 11 2.50 0.70 39.84
CA GLY A 11 2.81 0.41 38.45
C GLY A 11 1.99 1.32 37.55
N LEU A 12 2.63 2.34 36.98
CA LEU A 12 2.10 3.09 35.84
C LEU A 12 1.97 2.12 34.67
N ILE A 13 0.75 1.65 34.43
CA ILE A 13 0.38 1.02 33.16
C ILE A 13 0.42 2.12 32.11
N ALA A 14 1.57 2.24 31.44
CA ALA A 14 1.66 2.99 30.20
C ALA A 14 0.87 2.22 29.15
N ILE A 15 -0.40 2.54 28.99
CA ILE A 15 -1.15 2.27 27.77
C ILE A 15 -0.48 3.09 26.67
N ALA A 16 0.52 2.49 26.02
CA ALA A 16 0.94 2.93 24.70
C ALA A 16 -0.27 2.75 23.79
N SER A 17 -1.01 3.83 23.55
CA SER A 17 -1.97 3.90 22.46
C SER A 17 -1.19 3.76 21.17
N CYS A 18 -1.08 2.53 20.66
CA CYS A 18 -0.63 2.29 19.30
C CYS A 18 -1.63 3.00 18.39
N SER A 19 -1.25 4.15 17.81
CA SER A 19 -2.12 4.79 16.83
C SER A 19 -2.15 3.92 15.58
N ASN A 20 -3.27 3.24 15.36
CA ASN A 20 -3.50 2.46 14.13
C ASN A 20 -3.55 3.36 12.88
N ASN A 21 -3.46 4.68 13.04
CA ASN A 21 -3.39 5.66 11.95
C ASN A 21 -2.00 5.80 11.34
N LYS A 22 -0.97 5.08 11.81
CA LYS A 22 0.34 5.11 11.16
C LYS A 22 0.24 4.56 9.73
N PRO A 23 0.83 5.23 8.72
CA PRO A 23 0.88 4.69 7.36
C PRO A 23 1.57 3.33 7.30
N LEU A 24 0.95 2.38 6.60
CA LEU A 24 1.57 1.12 6.17
C LEU A 24 2.40 1.34 4.91
N PHE A 25 1.88 2.16 3.98
CA PHE A 25 2.57 2.57 2.77
C PHE A 25 2.01 3.91 2.28
N GLU A 26 2.90 4.79 1.82
CA GLU A 26 2.58 6.12 1.31
C GLU A 26 3.39 6.37 0.05
N VAL A 27 2.75 7.01 -0.93
CA VAL A 27 3.34 7.45 -2.21
C VAL A 27 3.05 8.93 -2.38
N THR A 28 4.09 9.70 -2.67
CA THR A 28 4.02 11.12 -2.99
C THR A 28 4.60 11.36 -4.37
N VAL A 29 3.88 12.04 -5.24
CA VAL A 29 4.38 12.49 -6.53
C VAL A 29 5.06 13.86 -6.35
N LEU A 30 6.31 13.95 -6.81
CA LEU A 30 7.18 15.10 -6.51
C LEU A 30 7.22 16.15 -7.63
N ASP A 31 6.75 15.81 -8.83
CA ASP A 31 6.72 16.71 -9.97
C ASP A 31 5.38 16.67 -10.71
N SER A 32 5.09 17.75 -11.43
CA SER A 32 3.85 17.87 -12.22
C SER A 32 3.82 16.93 -13.41
N GLU A 33 4.98 16.47 -13.88
CA GLU A 33 5.12 15.53 -14.99
C GLU A 33 4.91 14.07 -14.57
N GLY A 34 4.91 13.79 -13.26
CA GLY A 34 4.70 12.44 -12.74
C GLY A 34 5.89 11.50 -12.93
N SER A 35 7.07 12.06 -13.19
CA SER A 35 8.32 11.34 -13.48
C SER A 35 9.12 11.04 -12.20
N LYS A 36 8.81 11.73 -11.11
CA LYS A 36 9.46 11.54 -9.81
C LYS A 36 8.42 11.22 -8.74
N VAL A 37 8.63 10.10 -8.07
CA VAL A 37 7.80 9.63 -6.95
C VAL A 37 8.69 9.28 -5.78
N GLN A 38 8.20 9.53 -4.57
CA GLN A 38 8.75 9.06 -3.32
C GLN A 38 7.75 8.10 -2.67
N PHE A 39 8.25 7.10 -1.96
CA PHE A 39 7.39 6.22 -1.18
C PHE A 39 8.02 5.82 0.15
N VAL A 40 7.17 5.60 1.15
CA VAL A 40 7.55 5.27 2.53
C VAL A 40 6.68 4.11 3.04
N PRO A 41 7.25 3.10 3.71
CA PRO A 41 8.68 2.85 3.85
C PRO A 41 9.36 2.62 2.50
N ASN A 42 10.63 3.00 2.38
CA ASN A 42 11.43 2.64 1.23
C ASN A 42 11.57 1.11 1.19
N MET A 43 11.21 0.51 0.06
CA MET A 43 11.28 -0.94 -0.13
C MET A 43 11.75 -1.29 -1.55
N PRO A 44 12.44 -2.43 -1.71
CA PRO A 44 12.83 -2.90 -3.03
C PRO A 44 11.60 -3.36 -3.82
N PHE A 45 11.62 -3.10 -5.12
CA PHE A 45 10.68 -3.67 -6.09
C PHE A 45 11.41 -4.69 -6.97
N GLU A 46 10.93 -5.92 -6.97
CA GLU A 46 11.53 -7.03 -7.73
C GLU A 46 10.71 -7.32 -8.98
N ILE A 47 11.39 -7.38 -10.14
CA ILE A 47 10.76 -7.77 -11.40
C ILE A 47 10.22 -9.21 -11.27
N ILE A 48 8.99 -9.41 -11.70
CA ILE A 48 8.32 -10.72 -11.65
C ILE A 48 8.67 -11.49 -12.91
N LYS A 49 9.46 -12.57 -12.79
CA LYS A 49 9.90 -13.41 -13.93
C LYS A 49 9.19 -14.78 -13.93
N ASP A 50 9.49 -15.61 -12.94
CA ASP A 50 9.07 -17.03 -12.94
C ASP A 50 7.74 -17.29 -12.20
N SER A 51 7.09 -16.25 -11.68
CA SER A 51 5.88 -16.33 -10.86
C SER A 51 4.76 -15.41 -11.33
N ALA A 52 4.81 -14.99 -12.61
CA ALA A 52 3.80 -14.14 -13.22
C ALA A 52 2.37 -14.68 -13.00
N TYR A 53 2.17 -16.01 -13.06
CA TYR A 53 0.88 -16.64 -12.79
C TYR A 53 0.28 -16.30 -11.41
N TYR A 54 1.10 -16.13 -10.37
CA TYR A 54 0.63 -15.81 -9.03
C TYR A 54 0.39 -14.31 -8.83
N PHE A 55 1.19 -13.47 -9.48
CA PHE A 55 1.18 -12.04 -9.21
C PHE A 55 0.43 -11.22 -10.24
N TYR A 56 0.24 -11.70 -11.47
CA TYR A 56 -0.39 -10.92 -12.54
C TYR A 56 -1.90 -11.14 -12.56
N SER A 57 -2.64 -10.05 -12.46
CA SER A 57 -4.05 -10.02 -12.83
C SER A 57 -4.22 -10.15 -14.34
N LYS A 58 -5.44 -10.42 -14.82
CA LYS A 58 -5.73 -10.40 -16.27
C LYS A 58 -5.33 -9.06 -16.92
N GLU A 59 -5.49 -7.95 -16.21
CA GLU A 59 -5.10 -6.63 -16.69
C GLU A 59 -3.57 -6.49 -16.79
N ASP A 60 -2.82 -7.07 -15.86
CA ASP A 60 -1.35 -7.09 -15.93
C ASP A 60 -0.87 -7.78 -17.20
N TYR A 61 -1.44 -8.93 -17.55
CA TYR A 61 -1.13 -9.64 -18.80
C TYR A 61 -1.40 -8.81 -20.06
N LEU A 62 -2.35 -7.88 -20.03
CA LEU A 62 -2.58 -6.96 -21.15
C LEU A 62 -1.57 -5.80 -21.20
N LYS A 63 -0.91 -5.53 -20.06
CA LYS A 63 0.01 -4.42 -19.86
C LYS A 63 1.49 -4.82 -19.87
N VAL A 64 1.84 -6.11 -19.81
CA VAL A 64 3.26 -6.57 -19.83
C VAL A 64 4.06 -6.10 -21.03
N MET A 65 3.39 -5.80 -22.15
CA MET A 65 4.02 -5.27 -23.35
C MET A 65 4.34 -3.76 -23.26
N SER A 66 3.74 -3.06 -22.30
CA SER A 66 3.83 -1.59 -22.16
C SER A 66 4.31 -1.11 -20.79
N ALA A 67 4.48 -2.03 -19.82
CA ALA A 67 4.97 -1.72 -18.49
C ALA A 67 5.84 -2.84 -17.93
N ASP A 68 6.91 -2.47 -17.23
CA ASP A 68 7.61 -3.35 -16.31
C ASP A 68 6.78 -3.53 -15.05
N ILE A 69 6.44 -4.78 -14.72
CA ILE A 69 5.64 -5.11 -13.55
C ILE A 69 6.53 -5.75 -12.49
N SER A 70 6.57 -5.12 -11.33
CA SER A 70 7.41 -5.52 -10.19
C SER A 70 6.60 -5.57 -8.90
N LYS A 71 7.05 -6.39 -7.94
CA LYS A 71 6.40 -6.54 -6.62
C LYS A 71 7.27 -5.95 -5.52
N GLY A 72 6.62 -5.27 -4.59
CA GLY A 72 7.20 -4.86 -3.31
C GLY A 72 7.05 -5.92 -2.23
N ASN A 73 7.45 -5.55 -1.03
CA ASN A 73 7.28 -6.37 0.17
C ASN A 73 5.81 -6.45 0.60
N GLN A 74 5.52 -7.42 1.46
CA GLN A 74 4.24 -7.49 2.16
C GLN A 74 4.12 -6.30 3.12
N ILE A 75 3.03 -5.56 3.02
CA ILE A 75 2.74 -4.40 3.87
C ILE A 75 1.68 -4.69 4.94
N TYR A 76 0.89 -5.76 4.74
CA TYR A 76 -0.13 -6.19 5.68
C TYR A 76 -0.36 -7.71 5.60
N LYS A 77 -0.79 -8.31 6.72
CA LYS A 77 -1.22 -9.71 6.78
C LYS A 77 -2.24 -9.92 7.90
N SER A 78 -3.30 -10.64 7.57
CA SER A 78 -4.26 -11.22 8.50
C SER A 78 -4.24 -12.76 8.44
N ASP A 79 -5.20 -13.39 9.11
CA ASP A 79 -5.50 -14.81 8.97
C ASP A 79 -6.18 -15.16 7.63
N LYS A 80 -6.78 -14.18 6.95
CA LYS A 80 -7.55 -14.36 5.71
C LYS A 80 -6.78 -13.97 4.45
N PHE A 81 -5.93 -12.94 4.51
CA PHE A 81 -5.20 -12.45 3.35
C PHE A 81 -3.87 -11.78 3.70
N GLU A 82 -2.99 -11.68 2.71
CA GLU A 82 -1.82 -10.79 2.73
C GLU A 82 -1.95 -9.69 1.66
N MET A 83 -1.31 -8.54 1.90
CA MET A 83 -1.32 -7.42 0.97
C MET A 83 0.11 -7.03 0.59
N ARG A 84 0.32 -6.80 -0.70
CA ARG A 84 1.58 -6.31 -1.28
C ARG A 84 1.30 -5.12 -2.18
N VAL A 85 2.33 -4.31 -2.39
CA VAL A 85 2.31 -3.27 -3.42
C VAL A 85 2.90 -3.84 -4.70
N ILE A 86 2.20 -3.65 -5.81
CA ILE A 86 2.67 -3.93 -7.16
C ILE A 86 2.95 -2.59 -7.83
N LEU A 87 4.13 -2.48 -8.44
CA LEU A 87 4.53 -1.31 -9.21
C LEU A 87 4.49 -1.67 -10.69
N ARG A 88 3.69 -0.91 -11.45
CA ARG A 88 3.78 -0.88 -12.92
C ARG A 88 4.55 0.36 -13.33
N ASN A 89 5.68 0.16 -14.01
CA ASN A 89 6.51 1.23 -14.55
C ASN A 89 6.40 1.26 -16.08
N TYR A 90 5.79 2.33 -16.59
CA TYR A 90 5.60 2.56 -18.02
C TYR A 90 6.73 3.44 -18.54
N THR A 91 7.63 2.86 -19.33
CA THR A 91 8.71 3.62 -19.98
C THR A 91 8.15 4.44 -21.14
N LYS A 92 8.31 5.78 -21.09
CA LYS A 92 7.96 6.68 -22.21
C LYS A 92 9.17 7.49 -22.66
N LEU A 93 9.05 8.12 -23.82
CA LEU A 93 10.11 8.97 -24.40
C LEU A 93 10.52 10.14 -23.47
N ASN A 94 9.58 10.67 -22.69
CA ASN A 94 9.80 11.85 -21.84
C ASN A 94 9.93 11.51 -20.35
N GLY A 95 10.23 10.24 -20.02
CA GLY A 95 10.33 9.76 -18.66
C GLY A 95 9.34 8.65 -18.34
N ASN A 96 9.50 8.07 -17.16
CA ASN A 96 8.69 6.95 -16.70
C ASN A 96 7.42 7.46 -16.03
N THR A 97 6.32 6.73 -16.18
CA THR A 97 5.11 6.93 -15.36
C THR A 97 4.79 5.67 -14.57
N PHE A 98 4.15 5.82 -13.41
CA PHE A 98 4.03 4.78 -12.41
C PHE A 98 2.58 4.56 -12.02
N GLU A 99 2.21 3.30 -11.76
CA GLU A 99 1.00 2.94 -10.99
C GLU A 99 1.44 2.12 -9.78
N PHE A 100 1.05 2.57 -8.59
CA PHE A 100 1.20 1.81 -7.35
C PHE A 100 -0.13 1.14 -7.02
N ILE A 101 -0.11 -0.18 -6.96
CA ILE A 101 -1.31 -1.00 -6.86
C ILE A 101 -1.23 -1.79 -5.58
N LEU A 102 -2.21 -1.60 -4.71
CA LEU A 102 -2.44 -2.48 -3.57
C LEU A 102 -3.08 -3.77 -4.11
N ARG A 103 -2.48 -4.91 -3.78
CA ARG A 103 -2.98 -6.21 -4.20
C ARG A 103 -3.08 -7.15 -3.01
N THR A 104 -4.26 -7.72 -2.84
CA THR A 104 -4.56 -8.70 -1.79
C THR A 104 -4.50 -10.11 -2.35
N PHE A 105 -3.98 -11.02 -1.54
CA PHE A 105 -3.84 -12.44 -1.87
C PHE A 105 -4.42 -13.28 -0.74
N SER A 106 -5.12 -14.35 -1.08
CA SER A 106 -5.51 -15.37 -0.13
C SER A 106 -4.30 -16.16 0.35
N ASN A 107 -4.46 -16.95 1.41
CA ASN A 107 -3.39 -17.79 1.96
C ASN A 107 -2.82 -18.81 0.96
N ASP A 108 -3.58 -19.19 -0.06
CA ASP A 108 -3.13 -20.04 -1.18
C ASP A 108 -2.58 -19.24 -2.37
N PHE A 109 -2.20 -17.98 -2.14
CA PHE A 109 -1.58 -17.08 -3.12
C PHE A 109 -2.44 -16.73 -4.34
N LYS A 110 -3.77 -16.84 -4.25
CA LYS A 110 -4.67 -16.34 -5.30
C LYS A 110 -4.93 -14.86 -5.10
N ILE A 111 -4.89 -14.08 -6.18
CA ILE A 111 -5.28 -12.67 -6.15
C ILE A 111 -6.76 -12.58 -5.76
N ILE A 112 -7.04 -11.85 -4.69
CA ILE A 112 -8.41 -11.56 -4.24
C ILE A 112 -8.91 -10.31 -4.96
N ASP A 113 -8.14 -9.23 -4.91
CA ASP A 113 -8.52 -7.94 -5.48
C ASP A 113 -7.32 -7.02 -5.73
N SER A 114 -7.54 -5.89 -6.40
CA SER A 114 -6.51 -4.87 -6.64
C SER A 114 -7.08 -3.47 -6.68
N TYR A 115 -6.33 -2.51 -6.13
CA TYR A 115 -6.70 -1.09 -6.11
C TYR A 115 -5.50 -0.22 -6.47
N ILE A 116 -5.66 0.68 -7.44
CA ILE A 116 -4.63 1.67 -7.79
C ILE A 116 -4.67 2.77 -6.73
N MET A 117 -3.72 2.76 -5.80
CA MET A 117 -3.70 3.74 -4.70
C MET A 117 -3.06 5.08 -5.11
N ALA A 118 -2.10 5.03 -6.03
CA ALA A 118 -1.39 6.19 -6.55
C ALA A 118 -1.04 5.95 -8.02
N SER A 119 -1.06 7.02 -8.81
CA SER A 119 -0.78 6.95 -10.24
C SER A 119 -0.20 8.26 -10.76
N THR A 120 0.70 8.13 -11.74
CA THR A 120 1.17 9.23 -12.58
C THR A 120 0.77 9.06 -14.06
N THR A 121 -0.15 8.13 -14.35
CA THR A 121 -0.60 7.82 -15.72
C THR A 121 -1.82 8.66 -16.14
N LYS A 122 -1.92 8.99 -17.45
CA LYS A 122 -3.12 9.56 -18.11
C LYS A 122 -3.80 10.71 -17.34
N ASN A 123 -3.02 11.72 -16.94
CA ASN A 123 -3.46 12.92 -16.19
C ASN A 123 -3.86 12.68 -14.73
N LEU A 124 -3.78 11.45 -14.23
CA LEU A 124 -3.82 11.19 -12.80
C LEU A 124 -2.43 11.48 -12.27
N ASN A 125 -2.31 12.54 -11.49
CA ASN A 125 -1.15 12.82 -10.67
C ASN A 125 -1.66 12.78 -9.23
N CYS A 126 -1.71 11.57 -8.68
CA CYS A 126 -2.38 11.31 -7.42
C CYS A 126 -1.46 10.61 -6.45
N ASP A 127 -1.33 11.22 -5.29
CA ASP A 127 -0.72 10.65 -4.10
C ASP A 127 -1.63 9.58 -3.52
N GLY A 128 -1.06 8.67 -2.73
CA GLY A 128 -1.81 7.59 -2.11
C GLY A 128 -1.22 7.19 -0.78
N VAL A 129 -2.08 6.99 0.22
CA VAL A 129 -1.69 6.48 1.54
C VAL A 129 -2.63 5.37 1.96
N ILE A 130 -2.08 4.29 2.53
CA ILE A 130 -2.84 3.28 3.27
C ILE A 130 -2.36 3.25 4.72
N ASN A 131 -3.29 3.29 5.67
CA ASN A 131 -2.99 3.27 7.11
C ASN A 131 -3.21 1.88 7.75
N GLY A 132 -2.89 1.75 9.04
CA GLY A 132 -3.04 0.50 9.79
C GLY A 132 -4.47 0.01 9.97
N ASN A 133 -5.48 0.86 9.75
CA ASN A 133 -6.90 0.49 9.71
C ASN A 133 -7.34 0.01 8.31
N LEU A 134 -6.41 -0.09 7.36
CA LEU A 134 -6.69 -0.42 5.96
C LEU A 134 -7.59 0.59 5.25
N GLU A 135 -7.56 1.84 5.71
CA GLU A 135 -8.16 2.96 5.00
C GLU A 135 -7.14 3.51 4.02
N ILE A 136 -7.60 3.76 2.81
CA ILE A 136 -6.82 4.27 1.69
C ILE A 136 -7.36 5.65 1.36
N THR A 137 -6.46 6.63 1.26
CA THR A 137 -6.79 7.96 0.77
C THR A 137 -5.94 8.23 -0.45
N THR A 138 -6.59 8.61 -1.55
CA THR A 138 -5.94 9.04 -2.79
C THR A 138 -6.27 10.51 -3.01
N THR A 139 -5.25 11.34 -3.21
CA THR A 139 -5.41 12.79 -3.42
C THR A 139 -4.75 13.17 -4.74
N CYS A 140 -5.52 13.75 -5.65
CA CYS A 140 -5.03 14.15 -6.97
C CYS A 140 -4.62 15.63 -7.01
N ALA A 141 -3.85 16.02 -8.02
CA ALA A 141 -3.34 17.37 -8.20
C ALA A 141 -4.42 18.46 -8.33
N ASP A 142 -5.65 18.08 -8.71
CA ASP A 142 -6.82 18.99 -8.73
C ASP A 142 -7.47 19.18 -7.35
N GLY A 143 -6.92 18.54 -6.31
CA GLY A 143 -7.42 18.55 -4.94
C GLY A 143 -8.54 17.53 -4.68
N SER A 144 -8.98 16.78 -5.70
CA SER A 144 -9.95 15.71 -5.51
C SER A 144 -9.38 14.62 -4.60
N THR A 145 -10.19 14.15 -3.67
CA THR A 145 -9.83 13.10 -2.73
C THR A 145 -10.83 11.97 -2.85
N THR A 146 -10.35 10.75 -2.99
CA THR A 146 -11.16 9.54 -2.89
C THR A 146 -10.68 8.71 -1.71
N THR A 147 -11.62 7.99 -1.09
CA THR A 147 -11.28 7.05 -0.02
C THR A 147 -11.77 5.65 -0.36
N ALA A 148 -11.01 4.66 0.09
CA ALA A 148 -11.40 3.27 0.02
C ALA A 148 -11.03 2.57 1.32
N THR A 149 -11.66 1.44 1.59
CA THR A 149 -11.31 0.55 2.70
C THR A 149 -11.05 -0.85 2.19
N VAL A 150 -10.34 -1.65 2.96
CA VAL A 150 -10.21 -3.09 2.71
C VAL A 150 -11.06 -3.84 3.72
N ASP A 151 -11.99 -4.66 3.23
CA ASP A 151 -12.84 -5.47 4.08
C ASP A 151 -12.06 -6.62 4.76
N GLU A 152 -12.73 -7.35 5.65
CA GLU A 152 -12.13 -8.47 6.36
C GLU A 152 -11.67 -9.63 5.45
N TYR A 153 -12.13 -9.68 4.19
CA TYR A 153 -11.77 -10.69 3.20
C TYR A 153 -10.75 -10.19 2.17
N GLY A 154 -10.23 -8.97 2.31
CA GLY A 154 -9.24 -8.41 1.40
C GLY A 154 -9.84 -7.78 0.14
N LYS A 155 -11.13 -7.46 0.10
CA LYS A 155 -11.77 -6.72 -1.00
C LYS A 155 -11.69 -5.22 -0.78
N PHE A 156 -11.46 -4.47 -1.86
CA PHE A 156 -11.44 -3.01 -1.80
C PHE A 156 -12.85 -2.45 -1.97
N ILE A 157 -13.27 -1.59 -1.06
CA ILE A 157 -14.57 -0.90 -1.07
C ILE A 157 -14.30 0.59 -1.22
N VAL A 158 -14.67 1.17 -2.37
CA VAL A 158 -14.61 2.62 -2.59
C VAL A 158 -15.75 3.28 -1.83
N ASN A 159 -15.44 4.29 -1.02
CA ASN A 159 -16.45 5.05 -0.30
C ASN A 159 -16.85 6.26 -1.16
N GLU A 160 -18.15 6.39 -1.44
CA GLU A 160 -18.75 7.55 -2.11
C GLU A 160 -19.08 8.68 -1.12
#